data_AF-A0A377GNV1-F1
#
_entry.id   AF-A0A377GNV1-F1
#
_cell.length_a   1.000
_cell.length_b   1.000
_cell.length_c   1.000
_cell.angle_alpha   90.00
_cell.angle_beta   90.00
_cell.angle_gamma   90.00
#
_symmetry.space_group_name_H-M   'P 1'
#
loop_
_entity.id
_entity.type
_entity.pdbx_description
1 polymer ?
#
loop_
_entity_poly.entity_id
_entity_poly.type
_entity_poly.pdbx_seq_one_letter_code
_entity_poly.pdbx_strand_id
1 'polypeptide(L)'
;MTVSEIHRRRSLTLAALGFGMTWGVTLEQYNGYNLFNTATLQIENAKGVITSMNFNAGLKSNPDKAPFTLYHSDRGNFYFKSNFEIRKELIADIYQRFYSNDPGVILPFLKQWISSSAETIYYSILKASNYLELQPERIFVMEQEGDIFVSNLKDYFANLCMQRNPNKHCL
;
A
#
# COMPACT_ATOMS: atom_id res chain seq x y z
N MET A 1 4.67 -47.37 -3.66
CA MET A 1 3.90 -46.11 -3.61
C MET A 1 3.21 -46.03 -2.25
N THR A 2 3.80 -45.26 -1.34
CA THR A 2 3.30 -45.09 0.03
C THR A 2 2.39 -43.86 0.11
N VAL A 3 1.40 -43.91 0.98
CA VAL A 3 0.27 -42.96 1.18
C VAL A 3 0.70 -41.50 1.48
N SER A 4 2.00 -41.25 1.64
CA SER A 4 2.64 -39.95 1.93
C SER A 4 2.52 -38.91 0.80
N GLU A 5 2.53 -39.33 -0.48
CA GLU A 5 2.51 -38.37 -1.60
C GLU A 5 1.10 -37.83 -1.94
N ILE A 6 0.03 -38.48 -1.45
CA ILE A 6 -1.35 -38.08 -1.73
C ILE A 6 -1.79 -36.91 -0.82
N HIS A 7 -1.19 -36.75 0.36
CA HIS A 7 -1.47 -35.60 1.24
C HIS A 7 -0.72 -34.32 0.83
N ARG A 8 0.45 -34.44 0.20
CA ARG A 8 1.25 -33.26 -0.18
C ARG A 8 0.63 -32.45 -1.33
N ARG A 9 -0.18 -33.09 -2.19
CA ARG A 9 -0.87 -32.42 -3.31
C ARG A 9 -2.23 -31.82 -2.93
N ARG A 10 -2.84 -32.21 -1.81
CA ARG A 10 -4.15 -31.65 -1.41
C ARG A 10 -4.05 -30.30 -0.69
N SER A 11 -2.95 -30.02 0.01
CA SER A 11 -2.77 -28.71 0.67
C SER A 11 -2.49 -27.54 -0.29
N LEU A 12 -2.03 -27.80 -1.51
CA LEU A 12 -1.68 -26.76 -2.49
C LEU A 12 -2.87 -26.24 -3.31
N THR A 13 -4.07 -26.80 -3.15
CA THR A 13 -5.23 -26.47 -4.00
C THR A 13 -6.41 -25.83 -3.24
N LEU A 14 -6.26 -25.49 -1.96
CA LEU A 14 -7.34 -24.89 -1.15
C LEU A 14 -7.19 -23.39 -0.85
N ALA A 15 -6.23 -22.70 -1.45
CA ALA A 15 -6.10 -21.24 -1.34
C ALA A 15 -7.06 -20.47 -2.28
N ALA A 16 -7.77 -21.15 -3.18
CA ALA A 16 -8.59 -20.51 -4.22
C ALA A 16 -10.09 -20.43 -3.90
N LEU A 17 -10.56 -20.95 -2.76
CA LEU A 17 -11.99 -20.94 -2.41
C LEU A 17 -12.16 -20.40 -1.00
N GLY A 18 -12.70 -19.18 -0.91
CA GLY A 18 -12.81 -18.40 0.32
C GLY A 18 -13.69 -19.04 1.40
N PHE A 19 -13.09 -19.93 2.18
CA PHE A 19 -13.64 -20.42 3.44
C PHE A 19 -12.78 -19.90 4.58
N GLY A 20 -13.38 -19.08 5.44
CA GLY A 20 -12.77 -18.64 6.69
C GLY A 20 -12.67 -19.80 7.67
N MET A 21 -11.50 -20.45 7.74
CA MET A 21 -11.05 -21.32 8.83
C MET A 21 -9.69 -21.94 8.47
N THR A 22 -8.58 -21.26 8.75
CA THR A 22 -7.24 -21.89 8.77
C THR A 22 -6.21 -21.14 9.62
N TRP A 23 -6.35 -19.82 9.81
CA TRP A 23 -5.32 -19.00 10.49
C TRP A 23 -4.93 -19.48 11.90
N GLY A 24 -5.89 -19.90 12.72
CA GLY A 24 -5.60 -20.40 14.07
C GLY A 24 -4.77 -21.69 14.07
N VAL A 25 -5.10 -22.62 13.15
CA VAL A 25 -4.44 -23.93 13.06
C VAL A 25 -3.01 -23.79 12.56
N THR A 26 -2.73 -22.87 11.63
CA THR A 26 -1.36 -22.63 11.14
C THR A 26 -0.49 -21.92 12.16
N LEU A 27 -1.03 -20.97 12.94
CA LEU A 27 -0.23 -20.25 13.93
C LEU A 27 0.22 -21.18 15.06
N GLU A 28 -0.70 -21.99 15.60
CA GLU A 28 -0.42 -22.96 16.66
C GLU A 28 0.61 -24.02 16.24
N GLN A 29 0.64 -24.39 14.96
CA GLN A 29 1.55 -25.41 14.45
C GLN A 29 2.96 -24.90 14.14
N TYR A 30 3.10 -23.64 13.74
CA TYR A 30 4.36 -23.13 13.18
C TYR A 30 5.02 -22.02 13.98
N ASN A 31 4.31 -21.36 14.90
CA ASN A 31 4.94 -20.35 15.73
C ASN A 31 5.91 -21.01 16.73
N GLY A 32 7.15 -20.52 16.79
CA GLY A 32 8.25 -21.15 17.52
C GLY A 32 8.98 -22.27 16.76
N TYR A 33 8.64 -22.53 15.49
CA TYR A 33 9.28 -23.58 14.71
C TYR A 33 10.80 -23.35 14.57
N ASN A 34 11.58 -24.41 14.74
CA ASN A 34 13.04 -24.34 14.70
C ASN A 34 13.56 -24.13 13.28
N LEU A 35 14.22 -23.01 13.06
CA LEU A 35 14.93 -22.67 11.84
C LEU A 35 16.41 -23.03 11.99
N PHE A 36 16.75 -24.23 11.52
CA PHE A 36 18.13 -24.71 11.37
C PHE A 36 18.96 -24.72 12.67
N ASN A 37 18.32 -25.00 13.82
CA ASN A 37 18.93 -24.95 15.17
C ASN A 37 19.60 -23.61 15.51
N THR A 38 19.26 -22.54 14.80
CA THR A 38 19.91 -21.23 14.92
C THR A 38 18.93 -20.16 15.38
N ALA A 39 17.68 -20.24 14.91
CA ALA A 39 16.62 -19.31 15.26
C ALA A 39 15.27 -20.02 15.35
N THR A 40 14.23 -19.30 15.76
CA THR A 40 12.85 -19.78 15.71
C THR A 40 12.02 -18.88 14.81
N LEU A 41 11.07 -19.46 14.11
CA LEU A 41 10.04 -18.70 13.38
C LEU A 41 9.14 -18.04 14.41
N GLN A 42 9.10 -16.71 14.42
CA GLN A 42 8.21 -15.93 15.27
C GLN A 42 7.19 -15.20 14.38
N ILE A 43 5.91 -15.40 14.68
CA ILE A 43 4.82 -14.66 14.07
C ILE A 43 4.20 -13.80 15.16
N GLU A 44 4.28 -12.49 14.98
CA GLU A 44 3.90 -11.51 15.98
C GLU A 44 2.65 -10.74 15.55
N ASN A 45 1.85 -10.34 16.54
CA ASN A 45 0.73 -9.46 16.31
C ASN A 45 1.22 -8.01 16.35
N ALA A 46 0.89 -7.24 15.33
CA ALA A 46 1.03 -5.79 15.39
C ALA A 46 -0.18 -5.19 16.11
N LYS A 47 0.08 -4.26 17.03
CA LYS A 47 -0.94 -3.49 17.73
C LYS A 47 -1.71 -2.57 16.79
N GLY A 48 -1.05 -2.12 15.73
CA GLY A 48 -1.65 -1.30 14.68
C GLY A 48 -0.62 -0.94 13.62
N VAL A 49 -1.05 -0.12 12.66
CA VAL A 49 -0.19 0.33 11.57
C VAL A 49 -0.38 1.83 11.35
N ILE A 50 0.71 2.58 11.43
CA ILE A 50 0.75 3.97 10.99
C ILE A 50 1.12 3.96 9.50
N THR A 51 0.29 4.59 8.68
CA THR A 51 0.63 4.88 7.30
C THR A 51 1.11 6.33 7.20
N SER A 52 2.39 6.50 6.89
CA SER A 52 3.00 7.80 6.54
C SER A 52 3.06 7.88 5.02
N MET A 53 2.07 8.56 4.43
CA MET A 53 1.90 8.63 2.98
C MET A 53 2.47 9.91 2.42
N ASN A 54 3.50 9.77 1.59
CA ASN A 54 4.05 10.87 0.80
C ASN A 54 3.32 10.98 -0.54
N PHE A 55 3.02 12.20 -0.98
CA PHE A 55 2.46 12.50 -2.29
C PHE A 55 3.38 13.45 -3.03
N ASN A 56 3.73 13.09 -4.26
CA ASN A 56 4.55 13.90 -5.15
C ASN A 56 3.76 14.23 -6.42
N ALA A 57 3.79 15.48 -6.84
CA ALA A 57 3.25 15.93 -8.12
C ALA A 57 4.31 16.65 -8.94
N GLY A 58 4.38 16.37 -10.24
CA GLY A 58 5.39 16.98 -11.08
C GLY A 58 5.29 16.68 -12.57
N LEU A 59 6.38 17.01 -13.27
CA LEU A 59 6.52 16.83 -14.70
C LEU A 59 7.63 15.83 -15.04
N LYS A 60 7.25 14.73 -15.67
CA LYS A 60 8.12 13.67 -16.14
C LYS A 60 8.27 13.77 -17.65
N SER A 61 9.49 14.07 -18.10
CA SER A 61 9.81 14.23 -19.52
C SER A 61 9.96 12.89 -20.25
N ASN A 62 10.43 11.86 -19.55
CA ASN A 62 10.58 10.51 -20.11
C ASN A 62 9.90 9.49 -19.16
N PRO A 63 8.82 8.80 -19.61
CA PRO A 63 8.08 7.83 -18.78
C PRO A 63 8.96 6.69 -18.26
N ASP A 64 9.94 6.26 -19.05
CA ASP A 64 10.72 5.04 -18.81
C ASP A 64 11.93 5.28 -17.89
N LYS A 65 12.20 6.55 -17.54
CA LYS A 65 13.29 6.92 -16.63
C LYS A 65 12.74 7.33 -15.27
N ALA A 66 13.50 7.09 -14.20
CA ALA A 66 13.09 7.48 -12.85
C ALA A 66 12.93 9.01 -12.66
N PRO A 67 13.82 9.89 -13.17
CA PRO A 67 13.77 11.31 -12.86
C PRO A 67 12.52 12.03 -13.39
N PHE A 68 12.00 12.96 -12.59
CA PHE A 68 10.99 13.93 -12.96
C PHE A 68 11.21 15.24 -12.19
N THR A 69 10.68 16.36 -12.70
CA THR A 69 10.70 17.64 -11.99
C THR A 69 9.59 17.66 -10.95
N LEU A 70 9.97 17.67 -9.66
CA LEU A 70 9.03 17.78 -8.55
C LEU A 70 8.52 19.22 -8.44
N TYR A 71 7.20 19.40 -8.50
CA TYR A 71 6.56 20.70 -8.30
C TYR A 71 6.12 20.90 -6.86
N HIS A 72 5.54 19.86 -6.26
CA HIS A 72 5.04 19.92 -4.89
C HIS A 72 5.07 18.54 -4.24
N SER A 73 5.26 18.52 -2.92
CA SER A 73 5.24 17.31 -2.11
C SER A 73 4.58 17.58 -0.76
N ASP A 74 3.67 16.70 -0.34
CA ASP A 74 3.02 16.73 0.97
C ASP A 74 2.99 15.34 1.59
N ARG A 75 2.72 15.29 2.90
CA ARG A 75 2.63 14.05 3.66
C ARG A 75 1.39 14.01 4.54
N GLY A 76 0.61 12.93 4.42
CA GLY A 76 -0.49 12.59 5.33
C GLY A 76 -0.11 11.41 6.24
N ASN A 77 -0.53 11.44 7.50
CA ASN A 77 -0.28 10.37 8.46
C ASN A 77 -1.58 9.85 9.04
N PHE A 78 -1.77 8.52 9.02
CA PHE A 78 -3.01 7.87 9.44
C PHE A 78 -2.71 6.64 10.28
N TYR A 79 -3.53 6.39 11.28
CA TYR A 79 -3.47 5.15 12.07
C TYR A 79 -4.59 4.21 11.64
N PHE A 80 -4.25 2.94 11.45
CA PHE A 80 -5.16 1.84 11.16
C PHE A 80 -4.94 0.72 12.16
N LYS A 81 -5.98 -0.07 12.46
CA LYS A 81 -5.84 -1.21 13.38
C LYS A 81 -5.07 -2.36 12.75
N SER A 82 -5.07 -2.46 11.41
CA SER A 82 -4.38 -3.52 10.69
C SER A 82 -4.07 -3.15 9.26
N ASN A 83 -3.13 -3.88 8.64
CA ASN A 83 -2.88 -3.78 7.20
C ASN A 83 -4.09 -4.22 6.36
N PHE A 84 -5.01 -5.02 6.91
CA PHE A 84 -6.27 -5.35 6.25
C PHE A 84 -7.17 -4.11 6.11
N GLU A 85 -7.25 -3.27 7.14
CA GLU A 85 -7.99 -1.99 7.07
C GLU A 85 -7.34 -1.03 6.08
N ILE A 86 -6.00 -0.94 6.04
CA ILE A 86 -5.29 -0.14 5.01
C ILE A 86 -5.74 -0.57 3.61
N ARG A 87 -5.82 -1.88 3.35
CA ARG A 87 -6.25 -2.39 2.05
C ARG A 87 -7.70 -2.04 1.73
N LYS A 88 -8.58 -2.21 2.72
CA LYS A 88 -10.03 -1.99 2.57
C LYS A 88 -10.38 -0.51 2.36
N GLU A 89 -9.65 0.39 3.01
CA GLU A 89 -9.95 1.82 3.01
C GLU A 89 -9.01 2.55 2.04
N LEU A 90 -7.75 2.77 2.44
CA LEU A 90 -6.82 3.59 1.68
C LEU A 90 -6.50 3.01 0.29
N ILE A 91 -6.12 1.73 0.20
CA ILE A 91 -5.69 1.15 -1.09
C ILE A 91 -6.86 1.02 -2.06
N ALA A 92 -8.04 0.58 -1.58
CA ALA A 92 -9.24 0.53 -2.39
C ALA A 92 -9.57 1.93 -2.96
N ASP A 93 -9.44 2.96 -2.14
CA ASP A 93 -9.75 4.33 -2.52
C ASP A 93 -8.70 4.96 -3.45
N ILE A 94 -7.42 4.60 -3.31
CA ILE A 94 -6.38 4.90 -4.31
C ILE A 94 -6.82 4.36 -5.68
N TYR A 95 -7.22 3.09 -5.77
CA TYR A 95 -7.66 2.53 -7.05
C TYR A 95 -8.94 3.19 -7.60
N GLN A 96 -9.86 3.60 -6.73
CA GLN A 96 -11.12 4.23 -7.14
C GLN A 96 -10.96 5.69 -7.57
N ARG A 97 -10.15 6.49 -6.86
CA ARG A 97 -10.15 7.95 -7.02
C ARG A 97 -8.82 8.57 -7.46
N PHE A 98 -7.68 8.02 -7.05
CA PHE A 98 -6.36 8.59 -7.37
C PHE A 98 -6.04 8.59 -8.87
N TYR A 99 -6.58 7.60 -9.59
CA TYR A 99 -6.34 7.41 -11.02
C TYR A 99 -7.35 8.11 -11.94
N SER A 100 -8.22 8.95 -11.37
CA SER A 100 -9.21 9.75 -12.10
C SER A 100 -8.62 11.10 -12.53
N ASN A 101 -9.02 11.58 -13.70
CA ASN A 101 -8.79 12.96 -14.15
C ASN A 101 -10.02 13.87 -13.94
N ASP A 102 -11.08 13.37 -13.29
CA ASP A 102 -12.22 14.17 -12.87
C ASP A 102 -11.85 14.95 -11.59
N PRO A 103 -11.84 16.30 -11.61
CA PRO A 103 -11.58 17.12 -10.43
C PRO A 103 -12.51 16.79 -9.25
N GLY A 104 -13.76 16.43 -9.52
CA GLY A 104 -14.75 16.03 -8.51
C GLY A 104 -14.45 14.70 -7.83
N VAL A 105 -13.45 13.96 -8.32
CA VAL A 105 -13.04 12.65 -7.79
C VAL A 105 -11.66 12.73 -7.14
N ILE A 106 -10.64 13.23 -7.85
CA ILE A 106 -9.25 13.22 -7.36
C ILE A 106 -8.99 14.28 -6.29
N LEU A 107 -9.62 15.46 -6.36
CA LEU A 107 -9.38 16.51 -5.37
C LEU A 107 -9.96 16.15 -3.99
N PRO A 108 -11.19 15.60 -3.88
CA PRO A 108 -11.68 15.08 -2.60
C PRO A 108 -10.83 13.92 -2.04
N PHE A 109 -10.22 13.11 -2.91
CA PHE A 109 -9.26 12.08 -2.46
C PHE A 109 -8.04 12.72 -1.79
N LEU A 110 -7.43 13.73 -2.43
CA LEU A 110 -6.29 14.44 -1.83
C LEU A 110 -6.68 15.18 -0.56
N LYS A 111 -7.90 15.72 -0.47
CA LYS A 111 -8.40 16.35 0.75
C LYS A 111 -8.47 15.40 1.93
N GLN A 112 -8.95 14.19 1.66
CA GLN A 112 -9.10 13.16 2.68
C GLN A 112 -7.75 12.62 3.15
N TRP A 113 -6.82 12.37 2.22
CA TRP A 113 -5.61 11.61 2.52
C TRP A 113 -4.30 12.41 2.55
N ILE A 114 -4.29 13.66 2.11
CA ILE A 114 -3.06 14.48 2.07
C ILE A 114 -3.20 15.71 2.97
N SER A 115 -4.17 16.58 2.70
CA SER A 115 -4.35 17.83 3.44
C SER A 115 -5.76 18.39 3.26
N SER A 116 -6.35 18.96 4.30
CA SER A 116 -7.68 19.58 4.22
C SER A 116 -7.77 20.71 3.19
N SER A 117 -6.64 21.35 2.87
CA SER A 117 -6.52 22.43 1.86
C SER A 117 -6.17 21.92 0.46
N ALA A 118 -6.11 20.60 0.25
CA ALA A 118 -5.63 20.01 -0.98
C ALA A 118 -6.47 20.36 -2.22
N GLU A 119 -7.79 20.54 -2.08
CA GLU A 119 -8.66 20.93 -3.21
C GLU A 119 -8.20 22.24 -3.85
N THR A 120 -7.86 23.24 -3.04
CA THR A 120 -7.43 24.56 -3.51
C THR A 120 -6.01 24.54 -4.03
N ILE A 121 -5.10 23.85 -3.33
CA ILE A 121 -3.67 23.84 -3.65
C ILE A 121 -3.41 23.01 -4.91
N TYR A 122 -4.00 21.82 -5.01
CA TYR A 122 -3.64 20.88 -6.07
C TYR A 122 -4.39 21.07 -7.38
N TYR A 123 -5.45 21.88 -7.44
CA TYR A 123 -6.14 22.11 -8.72
C TYR A 123 -5.18 22.66 -9.81
N SER A 124 -4.40 23.70 -9.49
CA SER A 124 -3.44 24.28 -10.44
C SER A 124 -2.23 23.36 -10.66
N ILE A 125 -1.75 22.71 -9.60
CA ILE A 125 -0.59 21.79 -9.65
C ILE A 125 -0.90 20.61 -10.56
N LEU A 126 -2.08 20.00 -10.45
CA LEU A 126 -2.46 18.84 -11.27
C LEU A 126 -2.66 19.20 -12.75
N LYS A 127 -3.12 20.42 -13.05
CA LYS A 127 -3.20 20.93 -14.43
C LYS A 127 -1.82 21.14 -15.06
N ALA A 128 -0.81 21.46 -14.25
CA ALA A 128 0.57 21.61 -14.71
C ALA A 128 1.35 20.28 -14.72
N SER A 129 0.98 19.34 -13.84
CA SER A 129 1.67 18.06 -13.66
C SER A 129 1.23 17.04 -14.71
N ASN A 130 2.13 16.11 -15.05
CA ASN A 130 1.82 14.96 -15.91
C ASN A 130 2.16 13.60 -15.26
N TYR A 131 2.66 13.63 -14.02
CA TYR A 131 3.11 12.48 -13.26
C TYR A 131 2.88 12.71 -11.77
N LEU A 132 2.31 11.70 -11.10
CA LEU A 132 2.09 11.71 -9.65
C LEU A 132 2.63 10.42 -9.02
N GLU A 133 3.00 10.50 -7.75
CA GLU A 133 3.37 9.34 -6.95
C GLU A 133 2.75 9.38 -5.56
N LEU A 134 2.29 8.23 -5.06
CA LEU A 134 1.97 8.00 -3.66
C LEU A 134 2.90 6.93 -3.07
N GLN A 135 3.56 7.24 -1.96
CA GLN A 135 4.36 6.30 -1.19
C GLN A 135 3.77 6.11 0.21
N PRO A 136 2.84 5.16 0.42
CA PRO A 136 2.28 4.85 1.73
C PRO A 136 3.23 3.94 2.53
N GLU A 137 4.15 4.54 3.28
CA GLU A 137 5.03 3.79 4.17
C GLU A 137 4.23 3.22 5.33
N ARG A 138 4.32 1.89 5.53
CA ARG A 138 3.58 1.15 6.54
C ARG A 138 4.50 0.86 7.72
N ILE A 139 4.27 1.56 8.82
CA ILE A 139 5.01 1.44 10.07
C ILE A 139 4.13 0.63 11.02
N PHE A 140 4.48 -0.64 11.20
CA PHE A 140 3.79 -1.52 12.15
C PHE A 140 4.22 -1.14 13.57
N VAL A 141 3.24 -0.85 14.40
CA VAL A 141 3.44 -0.59 15.83
C VAL A 141 3.28 -1.92 16.54
N MET A 142 4.32 -2.36 17.26
CA MET A 142 4.33 -3.63 17.95
C MET A 142 3.75 -3.49 19.37
N GLU A 143 3.60 -4.60 20.09
CA GLU A 143 3.02 -4.58 21.45
C GLU A 143 3.95 -3.93 22.48
N GLN A 144 5.28 -4.11 22.32
CA GLN A 144 6.26 -3.52 23.22
C GLN A 144 6.39 -2.02 22.97
N GLU A 145 6.48 -1.24 24.05
CA GLU A 145 6.61 0.22 23.95
C GLU A 145 7.92 0.59 23.22
N GLY A 146 7.80 1.46 22.23
CA GLY A 146 8.93 1.90 21.41
C GLY A 146 9.33 0.94 20.28
N ASP A 147 8.70 -0.23 20.18
CA ASP A 147 9.01 -1.21 19.13
C ASP A 147 8.17 -0.95 17.86
N ILE A 148 8.86 -0.80 16.74
CA ILE A 148 8.28 -0.54 15.42
C ILE A 148 8.94 -1.42 14.37
N PHE A 149 8.14 -1.87 13.41
CA PHE A 149 8.61 -2.65 12.28
C PHE A 149 8.22 -1.98 10.95
N VAL A 150 9.20 -1.80 10.06
CA VAL A 150 8.98 -1.34 8.68
C VAL A 150 9.58 -2.39 7.75
N SER A 151 8.75 -2.95 6.87
CA SER A 151 9.25 -3.92 5.89
C SER A 151 10.13 -3.23 4.84
N ASN A 152 11.21 -3.90 4.45
CA ASN A 152 12.02 -3.48 3.30
C ASN A 152 11.28 -3.66 1.97
N LEU A 153 10.22 -4.46 1.93
CA LEU A 153 9.36 -4.59 0.77
C LEU A 153 8.40 -3.38 0.72
N LYS A 154 8.77 -2.40 -0.09
CA LYS A 154 8.01 -1.16 -0.27
C LYS A 154 7.28 -1.17 -1.61
N ASP A 155 6.03 -0.75 -1.57
CA ASP A 155 5.21 -0.51 -2.76
C ASP A 155 4.90 0.98 -2.87
N TYR A 156 4.70 1.46 -4.09
CA TYR A 156 4.23 2.82 -4.36
C TYR A 156 3.27 2.82 -5.55
N PHE A 157 2.49 3.89 -5.67
CA PHE A 157 1.55 4.08 -6.76
C PHE A 157 2.04 5.20 -7.68
N ALA A 158 2.43 4.85 -8.90
CA ALA A 158 2.71 5.83 -9.94
C ALA A 158 1.46 6.10 -10.77
N ASN A 159 1.14 7.37 -11.01
CA ASN A 159 0.10 7.79 -11.95
C ASN A 159 0.75 8.54 -13.13
N LEU A 160 0.90 7.83 -14.26
CA LEU A 160 1.41 8.38 -15.52
C LEU A 160 0.28 9.08 -16.28
N CYS A 161 -0.14 10.26 -15.78
CA CYS A 161 -1.23 11.05 -16.39
C CYS A 161 -0.99 11.31 -17.88
N MET A 162 0.26 11.54 -18.28
CA MET A 162 0.65 11.73 -19.69
C MET A 162 0.29 10.58 -20.64
N GLN A 163 0.12 9.36 -20.12
CA GLN A 163 -0.29 8.19 -20.91
C GLN A 163 -1.78 7.88 -20.76
N ARG A 164 -2.38 8.24 -19.61
CA ARG A 164 -3.76 7.90 -19.28
C ARG A 164 -4.78 8.90 -19.79
N ASN A 165 -4.40 10.19 -19.86
CA ASN A 165 -5.34 11.28 -20.10
C ASN A 165 -5.09 11.94 -21.46
N PRO A 166 -6.14 12.33 -22.22
CA PRO A 166 -5.99 12.99 -23.51
C PRO A 166 -5.21 14.32 -23.48
N ASN A 167 -5.35 15.09 -22.38
CA ASN A 167 -4.66 16.36 -22.17
C ASN A 167 -3.16 16.19 -21.86
N LYS A 168 -2.69 14.96 -21.64
CA LYS A 168 -1.34 14.60 -21.19
C LYS A 168 -0.93 15.18 -19.82
N HIS A 169 -1.87 15.74 -19.07
CA HIS A 169 -1.72 16.27 -17.72
C HIS A 169 -2.67 15.56 -16.75
N CYS A 170 -2.58 15.84 -15.46
CA CYS A 170 -3.40 15.12 -14.47
C CYS A 170 -4.84 15.66 -14.37
N LEU A 171 -5.06 16.93 -14.72
CA LEU A 171 -6.38 17.56 -14.88
C LEU A 171 -6.44 18.38 -16.18
#